data_AF-A0A2D4GSV9-F1
#
_entry.id   AF-A0A2D4GSV9-F1
#
_cell.length_a   1.000
_cell.length_b   1.000
_cell.length_c   1.000
_cell.angle_alpha   90.00
_cell.angle_beta   90.00
_cell.angle_gamma   90.00
#
_symmetry.space_group_name_H-M   'P 1'
#
loop_
_entity.id
_entity.type
_entity.pdbx_description
1 polymer ?
#
loop_
_entity_poly.entity_id
_entity_poly.type
_entity_poly.pdbx_seq_one_letter_code
_entity_poly.pdbx_strand_id
1 'polypeptide(L)'
;NVLGLLTGILESIWDKCSVTAATPPPSPTSRESGDLLSSLLQSPRAAKLLNQPIPVLDSENEYVCSLALECLAHLFSWIPLSTSITPSLLTTIFHFARFGCDTRVRKMSSINGSSQNASLSHERGQLGVLAMSCINELMSKNCVPVEFEEYLLRMFQQTFYLLQKITRENNAHSVKSRLEQLDESYIEKFTDFLRLF
;
A
#
# COMPACT_ATOMS: atom_id res chain seq x y z
N ASN A 1 0.67 13.63 -19.49
CA ASN A 1 1.70 13.88 -18.46
C ASN A 1 2.29 12.52 -18.07
N VAL A 2 3.63 12.41 -17.92
CA VAL A 2 4.34 11.17 -17.59
C VAL A 2 3.83 10.54 -16.29
N LEU A 3 3.53 11.35 -15.26
CA LEU A 3 2.95 10.85 -14.01
C LEU A 3 1.61 10.15 -14.22
N GLY A 4 0.76 10.70 -15.10
CA GLY A 4 -0.53 10.08 -15.45
C GLY A 4 -0.37 8.77 -16.21
N LEU A 5 0.66 8.65 -17.06
CA LEU A 5 0.96 7.40 -17.77
C LEU A 5 1.40 6.31 -16.77
N LEU A 6 2.34 6.63 -15.87
CA LEU A 6 2.82 5.70 -14.85
C LEU A 6 1.69 5.28 -13.90
N THR A 7 0.84 6.23 -13.49
CA THR A 7 -0.36 5.95 -12.69
C THR A 7 -1.28 4.98 -13.42
N GLY A 8 -1.58 5.24 -14.70
CA GLY A 8 -2.45 4.38 -15.50
C GLY A 8 -1.91 2.97 -15.72
N ILE A 9 -0.58 2.80 -15.84
CA ILE A 9 0.06 1.47 -15.92
C ILE A 9 -0.19 0.71 -14.62
N LEU A 10 0.09 1.34 -13.47
CA LEU A 10 -0.08 0.73 -12.15
C LEU A 10 -1.56 0.37 -11.88
N GLU A 11 -2.49 1.27 -12.20
CA GLU A 11 -3.93 1.05 -12.08
C GLU A 11 -4.41 -0.11 -12.96
N SER A 12 -3.98 -0.14 -14.23
CA SER A 12 -4.35 -1.21 -15.16
C SER A 12 -3.88 -2.59 -14.70
N ILE A 13 -2.66 -2.68 -14.17
CA ILE A 13 -2.12 -3.94 -13.61
C ILE A 13 -2.89 -4.33 -12.34
N TRP A 14 -3.15 -3.38 -11.45
CA TRP A 14 -3.90 -3.61 -10.22
C TRP A 14 -5.29 -4.17 -10.52
N ASP A 15 -6.03 -3.54 -11.43
CA ASP A 15 -7.39 -3.95 -11.78
C ASP A 15 -7.42 -5.31 -12.47
N LYS A 16 -6.53 -5.54 -13.44
CA LYS A 16 -6.40 -6.84 -14.15
C LYS A 16 -6.18 -7.99 -13.16
N CYS A 17 -5.32 -7.79 -12.17
CA CYS A 17 -4.96 -8.84 -11.22
C CYS A 17 -5.97 -8.96 -10.07
N SER A 18 -6.76 -7.93 -9.80
CA SER A 18 -7.83 -7.95 -8.79
C SER A 18 -9.05 -8.77 -9.24
N VAL A 19 -9.36 -8.79 -10.53
CA VAL A 19 -10.51 -9.54 -11.11
C VAL A 19 -10.27 -11.05 -11.16
N THR A 20 -9.01 -11.49 -11.22
CA THR A 20 -8.65 -12.92 -11.34
C THR A 20 -8.91 -13.72 -10.05
N ALA A 21 -9.28 -13.07 -8.95
CA ALA A 21 -9.67 -13.70 -7.68
C ALA A 21 -11.19 -14.00 -7.57
N ALA A 22 -11.88 -14.27 -8.69
CA ALA A 22 -13.29 -14.64 -8.71
C ALA A 22 -13.51 -16.09 -8.23
N THR A 23 -13.58 -16.28 -6.92
CA THR A 23 -14.31 -17.40 -6.29
C THR A 23 -15.72 -16.94 -5.89
N PRO A 24 -16.73 -17.84 -5.79
CA PRO A 24 -18.15 -17.46 -5.68
C PRO A 24 -18.46 -16.61 -4.43
N PRO A 25 -19.58 -15.88 -4.40
CA PRO A 25 -19.82 -14.82 -3.41
C PRO A 25 -19.83 -15.36 -1.97
N PRO A 26 -19.36 -14.57 -0.98
CA PRO A 26 -19.38 -14.99 0.40
C PRO A 26 -20.81 -14.96 0.97
N SER A 27 -21.18 -16.01 1.69
CA SER A 27 -22.35 -16.02 2.58
C SER A 27 -22.20 -14.97 3.70
N PRO A 28 -23.31 -14.44 4.26
CA PRO A 28 -23.24 -13.38 5.25
C PRO A 28 -22.79 -13.96 6.58
N THR A 29 -21.54 -13.72 6.97
CA THR A 29 -21.10 -13.93 8.35
C THR A 29 -20.84 -12.56 8.95
N SER A 30 -21.76 -12.09 9.79
CA SER A 30 -21.54 -10.90 10.60
C SER A 30 -20.36 -11.18 11.54
N ARG A 31 -19.32 -10.35 11.42
CA ARG A 31 -18.31 -10.21 12.48
C ARG A 31 -18.00 -8.73 12.60
N GLU A 32 -18.85 -8.04 13.36
CA GLU A 32 -18.57 -6.71 13.88
C GLU A 32 -17.31 -6.80 14.74
N SER A 33 -16.26 -6.11 14.32
CA SER A 33 -15.09 -5.87 15.15
C SER A 33 -14.60 -4.47 14.85
N GLY A 34 -15.23 -3.50 15.53
CA GLY A 34 -14.64 -2.21 15.89
C GLY A 34 -14.14 -1.35 14.73
N ASP A 35 -15.03 -0.90 13.85
CA ASP A 35 -14.64 0.01 12.78
C ASP A 35 -14.56 1.46 13.28
N LEU A 36 -13.53 1.80 14.07
CA LEU A 36 -13.13 3.21 14.27
C LEU A 36 -12.89 3.91 12.92
N LEU A 37 -12.42 3.15 11.92
CA LEU A 37 -12.33 3.57 10.54
C LEU A 37 -13.69 3.87 9.89
N SER A 38 -14.77 3.14 10.20
CA SER A 38 -16.09 3.42 9.59
C SER A 38 -16.62 4.80 9.95
N SER A 39 -16.32 5.27 11.17
CA SER A 39 -16.68 6.61 11.65
C SER A 39 -15.82 7.71 11.01
N LEU A 40 -14.56 7.41 10.66
CA LEU A 40 -13.65 8.33 9.95
C LEU A 40 -13.80 8.29 8.42
N LEU A 41 -14.30 7.17 7.88
CA LEU A 41 -14.53 6.90 6.47
C LEU A 41 -16.01 7.08 6.10
N GLN A 42 -16.71 8.07 6.68
CA GLN A 42 -18.13 8.37 6.42
C GLN A 42 -18.52 8.45 4.92
N SER A 43 -17.55 8.47 4.00
CA SER A 43 -17.74 8.17 2.59
C SER A 43 -17.65 6.64 2.28
N PRO A 44 -18.76 5.99 1.89
CA PRO A 44 -18.78 4.57 1.48
C PRO A 44 -17.81 4.24 0.34
N ARG A 45 -17.34 5.24 -0.42
CA ARG A 45 -16.38 5.07 -1.51
C ARG A 45 -14.95 4.88 -1.02
N ALA A 46 -14.52 5.65 -0.01
CA ALA A 46 -13.17 5.54 0.55
C ALA A 46 -12.95 4.18 1.24
N ALA A 47 -13.94 3.72 2.01
CA ALA A 47 -13.90 2.40 2.65
C ALA A 47 -13.84 1.24 1.63
N LYS A 48 -14.56 1.33 0.50
CA LYS A 48 -14.51 0.30 -0.55
C LYS A 48 -13.14 0.21 -1.22
N LEU A 49 -12.48 1.34 -1.51
CA LEU A 49 -11.15 1.36 -2.10
C LEU A 49 -10.09 0.83 -1.13
N LEU A 50 -10.14 1.25 0.13
CA LEU A 50 -9.20 0.81 1.18
C LEU A 50 -9.33 -0.69 1.52
N ASN A 51 -10.52 -1.25 1.40
CA ASN A 51 -10.78 -2.65 1.76
C ASN A 51 -10.60 -3.66 0.62
N GLN A 52 -10.22 -3.23 -0.58
CA GLN A 52 -9.94 -4.17 -1.68
C GLN A 52 -8.82 -5.15 -1.28
N PRO A 53 -8.92 -6.45 -1.56
CA PRO A 53 -7.84 -7.39 -1.29
C PRO A 53 -6.59 -7.02 -2.11
N ILE A 54 -5.40 -7.35 -1.60
CA ILE A 54 -4.17 -7.19 -2.38
C ILE A 54 -4.17 -8.22 -3.50
N PRO A 55 -4.02 -7.80 -4.77
CA PRO A 55 -3.98 -8.72 -5.89
C PRO A 55 -2.72 -9.58 -5.86
N VAL A 56 -2.83 -10.80 -6.39
CA VAL A 56 -1.66 -11.66 -6.65
C VAL A 56 -1.10 -11.27 -8.01
N LEU A 57 0.15 -10.81 -8.01
CA LEU A 57 0.88 -10.43 -9.22
C LEU A 57 1.76 -11.60 -9.66
N ASP A 58 1.91 -11.76 -10.97
CA ASP A 58 2.99 -12.59 -11.53
C ASP A 58 4.30 -11.79 -11.59
N SER A 59 5.41 -12.47 -11.85
CA SER A 59 6.74 -11.86 -11.85
C SER A 59 6.91 -10.75 -12.90
N GLU A 60 6.22 -10.84 -14.04
CA GLU A 60 6.28 -9.81 -15.09
C GLU A 60 5.59 -8.52 -14.65
N ASN A 61 4.35 -8.63 -14.15
CA ASN A 61 3.60 -7.46 -13.67
C ASN A 61 4.29 -6.83 -12.45
N GLU A 62 4.88 -7.64 -11.57
CA GLU A 62 5.65 -7.17 -10.43
C GLU A 62 6.91 -6.38 -10.85
N TYR A 63 7.64 -6.88 -11.85
CA TYR A 63 8.80 -6.17 -12.41
C TYR A 63 8.40 -4.82 -13.02
N VAL A 64 7.34 -4.79 -13.82
CA VAL A 64 6.83 -3.54 -14.42
C VAL A 64 6.38 -2.55 -13.35
N CYS A 65 5.66 -3.01 -12.31
CA CYS A 65 5.25 -2.15 -11.21
C CYS A 65 6.45 -1.59 -10.43
N SER A 66 7.49 -2.40 -10.23
CA SER A 66 8.72 -1.97 -9.57
C SER A 66 9.39 -0.82 -10.34
N LEU A 67 9.59 -0.99 -11.64
CA LEU A 67 10.16 0.07 -12.50
C LEU A 67 9.30 1.33 -12.51
N ALA A 68 7.97 1.19 -12.56
CA ALA A 68 7.07 2.33 -12.55
C ALA A 68 7.14 3.11 -11.22
N LEU A 69 7.21 2.41 -10.09
CA LEU A 69 7.35 3.03 -8.76
C LEU A 69 8.72 3.68 -8.58
N GLU A 70 9.81 3.05 -9.03
CA GLU A 70 11.15 3.66 -9.04
C GLU A 70 11.17 4.95 -9.87
N CYS A 71 10.56 4.90 -11.05
CA CYS A 71 10.44 6.07 -11.92
C CYS A 71 9.63 7.19 -11.24
N LEU A 72 8.51 6.86 -10.56
CA LEU A 72 7.73 7.83 -9.80
C LEU A 72 8.56 8.48 -8.68
N ALA A 73 9.32 7.70 -7.90
CA ALA A 73 10.18 8.24 -6.85
C ALA A 73 11.27 9.18 -7.40
N HIS A 74 11.89 8.79 -8.52
CA HIS A 74 12.85 9.65 -9.23
C HIS A 74 12.19 10.92 -9.77
N LEU A 75 10.95 10.86 -10.28
CA LEU A 75 10.26 12.07 -10.72
C LEU A 75 9.92 12.98 -9.53
N PHE A 76 9.43 12.41 -8.44
CA PHE A 76 9.06 13.18 -7.24
C PHE A 76 10.22 13.93 -6.60
N SER A 77 11.42 13.40 -6.69
CA SER A 77 12.61 14.06 -6.14
C SER A 77 13.02 15.32 -6.93
N TRP A 78 12.59 15.49 -8.19
CA TRP A 78 13.10 16.56 -9.07
C TRP A 78 12.04 17.52 -9.61
N ILE A 79 10.78 17.11 -9.78
CA ILE A 79 9.75 17.96 -10.39
C ILE A 79 8.95 18.78 -9.36
N PRO A 80 8.40 19.95 -9.72
CA PRO A 80 7.44 20.67 -8.88
C PRO A 80 6.11 19.91 -8.75
N LEU A 81 5.74 19.52 -7.52
CA LEU A 81 4.61 18.61 -7.28
C LEU A 81 3.24 19.29 -7.10
N SER A 82 3.20 20.57 -6.72
CA SER A 82 1.97 21.28 -6.33
C SER A 82 0.84 21.24 -7.37
N THR A 83 1.17 21.13 -8.66
CA THR A 83 0.20 21.08 -9.77
C THR A 83 0.12 19.71 -10.44
N SER A 84 0.94 18.74 -10.04
CA SER A 84 1.11 17.46 -10.73
C SER A 84 0.55 16.26 -9.98
N ILE A 85 0.30 16.40 -8.66
CA ILE A 85 -0.22 15.33 -7.82
C ILE A 85 -1.73 15.26 -7.94
N THR A 86 -2.22 14.09 -8.35
CA THR A 86 -3.65 13.81 -8.46
C THR A 86 -4.10 12.89 -7.33
N PRO A 87 -5.40 12.93 -6.95
CA PRO A 87 -5.98 11.96 -6.04
C PRO A 87 -5.80 10.48 -6.45
N SER A 88 -5.82 10.21 -7.75
CA SER A 88 -5.68 8.85 -8.30
C SER A 88 -4.26 8.31 -8.12
N LEU A 89 -3.25 9.14 -8.39
CA LEU A 89 -1.85 8.80 -8.14
C LEU A 89 -1.62 8.48 -6.67
N LEU A 90 -2.15 9.31 -5.76
CA LEU A 90 -2.04 9.08 -4.32
C LEU A 90 -2.67 7.75 -3.91
N THR A 91 -3.89 7.51 -4.37
CA THR A 91 -4.62 6.26 -4.06
C THR A 91 -3.85 5.05 -4.56
N THR A 92 -3.29 5.13 -5.78
CA THR A 92 -2.52 4.08 -6.41
C THR A 92 -1.23 3.78 -5.65
N ILE A 93 -0.40 4.77 -5.30
CA ILE A 93 0.83 4.52 -4.53
C ILE A 93 0.51 3.93 -3.15
N PHE A 94 -0.57 4.37 -2.50
CA PHE A 94 -0.99 3.78 -1.22
C PHE A 94 -1.51 2.36 -1.37
N HIS A 95 -2.19 2.01 -2.46
CA HIS A 95 -2.55 0.62 -2.75
C HIS A 95 -1.32 -0.28 -2.84
N PHE A 96 -0.27 0.18 -3.51
CA PHE A 96 0.99 -0.56 -3.59
C PHE A 96 1.74 -0.60 -2.24
N ALA A 97 1.68 0.44 -1.42
CA ALA A 97 2.26 0.43 -0.07
C ALA A 97 1.70 -0.69 0.82
N ARG A 98 0.48 -1.17 0.55
CA ARG A 98 -0.15 -2.27 1.30
C ARG A 98 0.56 -3.61 1.13
N PHE A 99 1.33 -3.81 0.04
CA PHE A 99 2.11 -5.03 -0.19
C PHE A 99 3.15 -5.27 0.91
N GLY A 100 3.75 -4.21 1.46
CA GLY A 100 4.71 -4.33 2.56
C GLY A 100 4.09 -4.84 3.87
N CYS A 101 2.76 -4.78 4.00
CA CYS A 101 2.02 -5.34 5.13
C CYS A 101 1.49 -6.77 4.88
N ASP A 102 1.73 -7.37 3.71
CA ASP A 102 1.19 -8.68 3.36
C ASP A 102 2.11 -9.83 3.77
N THR A 103 1.90 -10.36 4.98
CA THR A 103 2.70 -11.48 5.53
C THR A 103 2.28 -12.86 5.00
N ARG A 104 1.28 -12.93 4.11
CA ARG A 104 0.72 -14.21 3.61
C ARG A 104 1.77 -15.11 2.96
N VAL A 105 2.78 -14.54 2.31
CA VAL A 105 3.81 -15.31 1.60
C VAL A 105 4.78 -15.98 2.58
N ARG A 106 5.21 -15.29 3.65
CA ARG A 106 6.17 -15.82 4.63
C ARG A 106 5.62 -17.02 5.41
N LYS A 107 4.31 -17.03 5.69
CA LYS A 107 3.65 -18.13 6.41
C LYS A 107 3.58 -19.42 5.58
N MET A 108 3.46 -19.33 4.25
CA MET A 108 3.46 -20.50 3.36
C MET A 108 4.87 -21.11 3.22
N SER A 109 5.90 -20.27 3.15
CA SER A 109 7.31 -20.70 3.07
C SER A 109 7.77 -21.47 4.31
N SER A 110 7.27 -21.10 5.50
CA SER A 110 7.63 -21.75 6.77
C SER A 110 7.04 -23.16 6.95
N ILE A 111 5.96 -23.51 6.22
CA ILE A 111 5.30 -24.81 6.32
C ILE A 111 5.97 -25.85 5.40
N ASN A 112 6.51 -25.42 4.26
CA ASN A 112 7.05 -26.32 3.24
C ASN A 112 8.57 -26.54 3.30
N GLY A 113 9.29 -25.97 4.27
CA GLY A 113 10.73 -26.25 4.51
C GLY A 113 11.67 -25.97 3.32
N SER A 114 11.18 -25.30 2.27
CA SER A 114 11.92 -25.07 1.03
C SER A 114 12.52 -23.67 1.03
N SER A 115 13.84 -23.58 1.23
CA SER A 115 14.62 -22.32 1.23
C SER A 115 14.53 -21.51 -0.07
N GLN A 116 13.97 -22.08 -1.14
CA GLN A 116 13.79 -21.40 -2.44
C GLN A 116 12.61 -20.42 -2.47
N ASN A 117 11.62 -20.52 -1.56
CA ASN A 117 10.45 -19.63 -1.52
C ASN A 117 10.66 -18.37 -0.67
N ALA A 118 11.84 -18.18 -0.07
CA ALA A 118 12.19 -16.98 0.66
C ALA A 118 12.45 -15.78 -0.27
N SER A 119 13.02 -16.00 -1.46
CA SER A 119 13.28 -14.94 -2.45
C SER A 119 11.98 -14.32 -2.98
N LEU A 120 10.99 -15.15 -3.36
CA LEU A 120 9.68 -14.69 -3.84
C LEU A 120 8.90 -13.87 -2.79
N SER A 121 9.15 -14.12 -1.49
CA SER A 121 8.56 -13.33 -0.41
C SER A 121 9.21 -11.97 -0.21
N HIS A 122 10.48 -11.85 -0.61
CA HIS A 122 11.25 -10.60 -0.55
C HIS A 122 10.87 -9.67 -1.71
N GLU A 123 10.64 -10.23 -2.90
CA GLU A 123 10.23 -9.48 -4.10
C GLU A 123 8.88 -8.79 -3.86
N ARG A 124 7.88 -9.52 -3.34
CA ARG A 124 6.54 -8.93 -3.19
C ARG A 124 6.45 -7.85 -2.12
N GLY A 125 7.29 -7.93 -1.08
CA GLY A 125 7.46 -6.88 -0.08
C GLY A 125 8.15 -5.64 -0.66
N GLN A 126 9.00 -5.81 -1.68
CA GLN A 126 9.75 -4.74 -2.35
C GLN A 126 8.83 -3.70 -2.97
N LEU A 127 7.70 -4.11 -3.56
CA LEU A 127 6.69 -3.16 -4.07
C LEU A 127 6.18 -2.22 -2.97
N GLY A 128 5.99 -2.75 -1.76
CA GLY A 128 5.63 -1.93 -0.59
C GLY A 128 6.72 -0.93 -0.22
N VAL A 129 7.99 -1.34 -0.25
CA VAL A 129 9.16 -0.49 0.03
C VAL A 129 9.32 0.63 -1.01
N LEU A 130 9.16 0.30 -2.30
CA LEU A 130 9.20 1.27 -3.39
C LEU A 130 8.05 2.28 -3.32
N ALA A 131 6.84 1.80 -3.03
CA ALA A 131 5.68 2.66 -2.82
C ALA A 131 5.85 3.60 -1.61
N MET A 132 6.36 3.09 -0.48
CA MET A 132 6.70 3.94 0.67
C MET A 132 7.79 4.96 0.35
N SER A 133 8.74 4.62 -0.53
CA SER A 133 9.73 5.60 -1.01
C SER A 133 9.06 6.73 -1.80
N CYS A 134 8.10 6.41 -2.68
CA CYS A 134 7.31 7.42 -3.38
C CYS A 134 6.55 8.34 -2.40
N ILE A 135 5.93 7.76 -1.37
CA ILE A 135 5.18 8.49 -0.35
C ILE A 135 6.12 9.42 0.44
N ASN A 136 7.29 8.94 0.87
CA ASN A 136 8.26 9.75 1.59
C ASN A 136 8.80 10.91 0.75
N GLU A 137 9.14 10.66 -0.51
CA GLU A 137 9.54 11.72 -1.43
C GLU A 137 8.44 12.77 -1.56
N LEU A 138 7.19 12.35 -1.80
CA LEU A 138 6.04 13.25 -1.88
C LEU A 138 5.87 14.11 -0.62
N MET A 139 5.93 13.49 0.56
CA MET A 139 5.74 14.17 1.84
C MET A 139 6.89 15.11 2.17
N SER A 140 8.13 14.73 1.86
CA SER A 140 9.32 15.55 2.11
C SER A 140 9.30 16.89 1.35
N LYS A 141 8.59 16.95 0.20
CA LYS A 141 8.47 18.18 -0.58
C LYS A 141 7.55 19.23 0.06
N ASN A 142 6.81 18.88 1.11
CA ASN A 142 5.87 19.79 1.80
C ASN A 142 4.95 20.55 0.82
N CYS A 143 4.61 19.93 -0.31
CA CYS A 143 3.77 20.59 -1.30
C CYS A 143 2.35 20.73 -0.74
N VAL A 144 1.72 21.87 -0.99
CA VAL A 144 0.29 22.09 -0.69
C VAL A 144 -0.48 21.90 -2.00
N PRO A 145 -1.18 20.77 -2.20
CA PRO A 145 -1.99 20.57 -3.39
C PRO A 145 -3.13 21.58 -3.43
N VAL A 146 -3.64 21.87 -4.63
CA VAL A 146 -4.76 22.81 -4.84
C VAL A 146 -6.00 22.40 -4.02
N GLU A 147 -6.21 21.10 -3.83
CA GLU A 147 -7.29 20.50 -3.02
C GLU A 147 -6.74 19.96 -1.68
N PHE A 148 -6.03 20.81 -0.93
CA PHE A 148 -5.28 20.42 0.27
C PHE A 148 -6.10 19.66 1.32
N GLU A 149 -7.35 20.07 1.60
CA GLU A 149 -8.19 19.42 2.61
C GLU A 149 -8.54 17.98 2.23
N GLU A 150 -8.92 17.74 0.96
CA GLU A 150 -9.25 16.40 0.48
C GLU A 150 -7.98 15.53 0.38
N TYR A 151 -6.85 16.13 0.01
CA TYR A 151 -5.55 15.48 0.04
C TYR A 151 -5.18 15.04 1.46
N LEU A 152 -5.24 15.95 2.44
CA LEU A 152 -4.87 15.68 3.82
C LEU A 152 -5.77 14.62 4.45
N LEU A 153 -7.09 14.70 4.20
CA LEU A 153 -8.03 13.71 4.68
C LEU A 153 -7.73 12.32 4.09
N ARG A 154 -7.45 12.23 2.78
CA ARG A 154 -7.07 10.95 2.15
C ARG A 154 -5.76 10.41 2.73
N MET A 155 -4.75 11.25 2.91
CA MET A 155 -3.49 10.87 3.53
C MET A 155 -3.71 10.30 4.93
N PHE A 156 -4.50 10.98 5.75
CA PHE A 156 -4.83 10.53 7.10
C PHE A 156 -5.54 9.17 7.08
N GLN A 157 -6.54 9.02 6.22
CA GLN A 157 -7.31 7.77 6.07
C GLN A 157 -6.43 6.59 5.62
N GLN A 158 -5.56 6.80 4.62
CA GLN A 158 -4.63 5.78 4.12
C GLN A 158 -3.57 5.41 5.17
N THR A 159 -3.08 6.40 5.91
CA THR A 159 -2.12 6.20 7.01
C THR A 159 -2.72 5.37 8.12
N PHE A 160 -3.90 5.73 8.59
CA PHE A 160 -4.59 4.99 9.64
C PHE A 160 -4.91 3.57 9.18
N TYR A 161 -5.32 3.40 7.92
CA TYR A 161 -5.54 2.08 7.34
C TYR A 161 -4.27 1.22 7.38
N LEU A 162 -3.12 1.75 6.94
CA LEU A 162 -1.85 1.02 7.00
C LEU A 162 -1.45 0.72 8.45
N LEU A 163 -1.58 1.69 9.34
CA LEU A 163 -1.25 1.53 10.76
C LEU A 163 -2.10 0.42 11.39
N GLN A 164 -3.42 0.44 11.21
CA GLN A 164 -4.31 -0.62 11.66
C GLN A 164 -3.94 -1.94 10.98
N LYS A 165 -3.58 -1.92 9.70
CA LYS A 165 -3.10 -3.10 9.00
C LYS A 165 -1.77 -3.58 9.55
N ILE A 166 -0.93 -2.80 10.22
CA ILE A 166 0.29 -3.29 10.89
C ILE A 166 -0.05 -3.77 12.31
N THR A 167 -0.92 -3.07 13.02
CA THR A 167 -1.22 -3.27 14.45
C THR A 167 -2.46 -4.12 14.74
N ARG A 168 -3.12 -4.68 13.71
CA ARG A 168 -4.45 -5.32 13.70
C ARG A 168 -4.77 -6.25 14.88
N GLU A 169 -3.79 -6.84 15.54
CA GLU A 169 -4.01 -7.65 16.73
C GLU A 169 -3.69 -6.82 17.97
N ASN A 170 -4.72 -6.45 18.75
CA ASN A 170 -4.63 -5.53 19.90
C ASN A 170 -3.76 -5.99 21.08
N ASN A 171 -3.06 -7.13 20.97
CA ASN A 171 -2.20 -7.63 22.04
C ASN A 171 -0.74 -7.26 21.73
N ALA A 172 -0.05 -6.63 22.68
CA ALA A 172 1.32 -6.13 22.48
C ALA A 172 2.30 -7.22 21.97
N HIS A 173 2.13 -8.47 22.43
CA HIS A 173 2.94 -9.61 21.99
C HIS A 173 2.73 -9.96 20.51
N SER A 174 1.50 -9.86 20.00
CA SER A 174 1.23 -10.19 18.60
C SER A 174 1.59 -9.05 17.66
N VAL A 175 1.44 -7.79 18.08
CA VAL A 175 1.98 -6.64 17.31
C VAL A 175 3.49 -6.77 17.15
N LYS A 176 4.21 -7.10 18.23
CA LYS A 176 5.66 -7.30 18.18
C LYS A 176 6.04 -8.43 17.21
N SER A 177 5.41 -9.60 17.35
CA SER A 177 5.66 -10.74 16.45
C SER A 177 5.38 -10.40 14.99
N ARG A 178 4.37 -9.55 14.74
CA ARG A 178 4.01 -9.13 13.40
C ARG A 178 4.98 -8.13 12.81
N LEU A 179 5.45 -7.16 13.60
CA LEU A 179 6.49 -6.22 13.18
C LEU A 179 7.78 -6.96 12.83
N GLU A 180 8.19 -7.95 13.62
CA GLU A 180 9.35 -8.82 13.33
C GLU A 180 9.18 -9.62 12.02
N GLN A 181 7.95 -9.80 11.54
CA GLN A 181 7.66 -10.47 10.27
C GLN A 181 7.62 -9.52 9.07
N LEU A 182 7.64 -8.20 9.26
CA LEU A 182 7.69 -7.27 8.15
C LEU A 182 9.13 -7.11 7.65
N ASP A 183 9.27 -6.53 6.47
CA ASP A 183 10.56 -6.12 5.94
C ASP A 183 11.08 -4.91 6.73
N GLU A 184 12.35 -4.95 7.16
CA GLU A 184 12.96 -3.88 7.96
C GLU A 184 13.00 -2.55 7.21
N SER A 185 13.31 -2.58 5.90
CA SER A 185 13.30 -1.38 5.05
C SER A 185 11.90 -0.79 4.91
N TYR A 186 10.86 -1.63 4.94
CA TYR A 186 9.48 -1.15 4.94
C TYR A 186 9.13 -0.46 6.25
N ILE A 187 9.50 -1.05 7.40
CA ILE A 187 9.26 -0.47 8.72
C ILE A 187 9.97 0.87 8.86
N GLU A 188 11.23 0.96 8.44
CA GLU A 188 12.02 2.19 8.47
C GLU A 188 11.33 3.28 7.67
N LYS A 189 10.99 3.01 6.40
CA LYS A 189 10.32 4.00 5.54
C LYS A 189 8.93 4.39 6.04
N PHE A 190 8.17 3.46 6.59
CA PHE A 190 6.88 3.77 7.21
C PHE A 190 7.05 4.65 8.46
N THR A 191 8.09 4.41 9.24
CA THR A 191 8.41 5.26 10.40
C THR A 191 8.84 6.66 9.96
N ASP A 192 9.63 6.78 8.89
CA ASP A 192 10.00 8.07 8.31
C ASP A 192 8.79 8.84 7.80
N PHE A 193 7.87 8.15 7.12
CA PHE A 193 6.60 8.73 6.69
C PHE A 193 5.84 9.35 7.88
N LEU A 194 5.69 8.60 8.98
CA LEU A 194 5.00 9.09 10.18
C LEU A 194 5.69 10.30 10.83
N ARG A 195 6.99 10.52 10.59
CA ARG A 195 7.70 11.72 11.05
C ARG A 195 7.47 12.93 10.15
N LEU A 196 7.20 12.70 8.87
CA LEU A 196 6.96 13.74 7.86
C LEU A 196 5.50 14.19 7.78
N PHE A 197 4.58 13.36 8.28
CA PHE A 197 3.13 13.61 8.32
C PHE A 197 2.74 14.42 9.56
#